data_AF-A0A328S3V2-F1
#
_entry.id   AF-A0A328S3V2-F1
#
_cell.length_a   1.000
_cell.length_b   1.000
_cell.length_c   1.000
_cell.angle_alpha   90.00
_cell.angle_beta   90.00
_cell.angle_gamma   90.00
#
_symmetry.space_group_name_H-M   'P 1'
#
loop_
_entity.id
_entity.type
_entity.pdbx_description
1 polymer ?
#
loop_
_entity_poly.entity_id
_entity_poly.type
_entity_poly.pdbx_seq_one_letter_code
_entity_poly.pdbx_strand_id
1 'polypeptide(L)' 'ALERIEKSPIKEMVLLNTIPIPEEKRLEKFTVLSVGHIFAETITRIYCHQPISAMFATNE' A
#
# COMPACT_ATOMS: atom_id res chain seq x y z
N ALA A 1 -0.27 11.05 -15.98
CA ALA A 1 0.72 10.47 -15.04
C ALA A 1 1.35 9.20 -15.60
N LEU A 2 0.56 8.20 -16.00
CA LEU A 2 1.03 6.91 -16.55
C LEU A 2 2.18 7.05 -17.56
N GLU A 3 1.96 7.80 -18.64
CA GLU A 3 2.96 8.01 -19.70
C GLU A 3 4.29 8.59 -19.17
N ARG A 4 4.24 9.56 -18.25
CA ARG A 4 5.44 10.14 -17.63
C ARG A 4 6.21 9.11 -16.83
N ILE A 5 5.50 8.25 -16.10
CA ILE A 5 6.15 7.23 -15.28
C ILE A 5 6.72 6.19 -16.23
N GLU A 6 5.98 5.74 -17.24
CA GLU A 6 6.44 4.76 -18.25
C GLU A 6 7.73 5.20 -18.95
N LYS A 7 7.81 6.46 -19.38
CA LYS A 7 8.99 7.04 -20.02
C LYS A 7 10.11 7.42 -19.04
N SER A 8 9.91 7.25 -17.74
CA SER A 8 10.91 7.62 -16.73
C SER A 8 11.97 6.53 -16.54
N PRO A 9 13.17 6.88 -16.05
CA PRO A 9 14.21 5.90 -15.71
C PRO A 9 13.92 5.10 -14.42
N ILE A 10 12.70 5.18 -13.88
CA ILE A 10 12.30 4.47 -12.66
C ILE A 10 12.30 2.97 -12.95
N LYS A 11 13.14 2.22 -12.22
CA LYS A 11 13.20 0.76 -12.31
C LYS A 11 11.93 0.09 -11.77
N GLU A 12 11.45 0.55 -10.61
CA GLU A 12 10.30 -0.03 -9.92
C GLU A 12 9.58 1.06 -9.12
N MET A 13 8.24 1.03 -9.15
CA MET A 13 7.37 1.89 -8.38
C MET A 13 6.49 1.03 -7.49
N VAL A 14 6.79 1.03 -6.19
CA VAL A 14 6.02 0.31 -5.19
C VAL A 14 4.83 1.15 -4.75
N LEU A 15 3.64 0.57 -4.80
CA LEU A 15 2.36 1.19 -4.48
C LEU A 15 1.61 0.36 -3.44
N LEU A 16 0.64 0.98 -2.78
CA LEU A 16 -0.29 0.30 -1.89
C LEU A 16 -1.62 0.07 -2.63
N ASN A 17 -2.36 -0.97 -2.28
CA ASN A 17 -3.70 -1.25 -2.81
C ASN A 17 -4.82 -0.43 -2.13
N THR A 18 -4.53 0.78 -1.63
CA THR A 18 -5.52 1.67 -1.01
C THR A 18 -6.52 2.23 -2.01
N ILE A 19 -6.13 2.32 -3.27
CA ILE A 19 -6.97 2.73 -4.39
C ILE A 19 -6.89 1.63 -5.45
N PRO A 20 -8.02 1.17 -6.00
CA PRO A 20 -8.01 0.19 -7.09
C PRO A 20 -7.34 0.79 -8.33
N ILE A 21 -6.35 0.09 -8.88
CA ILE A 21 -5.73 0.42 -10.15
C ILE A 21 -6.40 -0.44 -11.22
N PRO A 22 -7.12 0.17 -12.17
CA PRO A 22 -7.70 -0.54 -13.31
C PRO A 22 -6.62 -1.29 -14.10
N GLU A 23 -6.99 -2.42 -14.70
CA GLU A 23 -6.05 -3.29 -15.41
C GLU A 23 -5.36 -2.58 -16.57
N GLU A 24 -6.09 -1.73 -17.29
CA GLU A 24 -5.58 -0.92 -18.41
C GLU A 24 -4.58 0.17 -17.99
N LYS A 25 -4.42 0.40 -16.68
CA LYS A 25 -3.50 1.38 -16.09
C LYS A 25 -2.32 0.71 -15.37
N ARG A 26 -2.20 -0.61 -15.42
CA ARG A 26 -1.07 -1.33 -14.82
C ARG A 26 0.14 -1.26 -15.75
N LEU A 27 1.25 -0.76 -15.20
CA LEU A 27 2.54 -0.73 -15.89
C LEU A 27 3.44 -1.85 -15.33
N GLU A 28 4.34 -2.39 -16.15
CA GLU A 28 5.24 -3.49 -15.73
C GLU A 28 6.08 -3.16 -14.51
N LYS A 29 6.45 -1.88 -14.34
CA LYS A 29 7.22 -1.40 -13.19
C LYS A 29 6.41 -1.20 -11.90
N PHE A 30 5.12 -1.52 -11.88
CA PHE A 30 4.29 -1.36 -10.68
C PHE A 30 4.32 -2.63 -9.84
N THR A 31 4.73 -2.47 -8.58
CA THR A 31 4.61 -3.49 -7.55
C THR A 31 3.58 -3.03 -6.54
N VAL A 32 2.47 -3.77 -6.39
CA VAL A 32 1.38 -3.39 -5.49
C VAL A 32 1.43 -4.24 -4.22
N LEU A 33 1.61 -3.59 -3.08
CA LEU A 33 1.58 -4.21 -1.76
C LEU A 33 0.20 -4.06 -1.12
N SER A 34 -0.25 -5.12 -0.44
CA SER A 34 -1.54 -5.10 0.24
C SER A 34 -1.43 -4.48 1.63
N VAL A 35 -2.25 -3.47 1.91
CA VAL A 35 -2.45 -2.90 3.25
C VAL A 35 -3.65 -3.50 3.99
N GLY A 36 -4.34 -4.49 3.39
CA GLY A 36 -5.55 -5.07 3.98
C GLY A 36 -5.33 -5.64 5.38
N HIS A 37 -4.16 -6.23 5.64
CA HIS A 37 -3.80 -6.75 6.97
C HIS A 37 -3.68 -5.64 8.02
N ILE A 38 -3.11 -4.48 7.65
CA ILE A 38 -3.00 -3.30 8.53
C ILE A 38 -4.41 -2.80 8.89
N PHE A 39 -5.30 -2.70 7.91
CA PHE A 39 -6.68 -2.28 8.17
C PHE A 39 -7.46 -3.28 9.03
N ALA A 40 -7.33 -4.59 8.76
CA ALA A 40 -8.00 -5.63 9.54
C ALA A 40 -7.57 -5.59 11.03
N GLU A 41 -6.27 -5.48 11.29
CA GLU A 41 -5.73 -5.35 12.65
C GLU A 41 -6.17 -4.04 13.30
N THR A 42 -6.16 -2.93 12.56
CA THR A 42 -6.63 -1.63 13.06
C THR A 42 -8.10 -1.67 13.49
N ILE A 43 -8.97 -2.26 12.67
CA ILE A 43 -10.40 -2.44 13.00
C ILE A 43 -10.55 -3.29 14.26
N THR A 44 -9.80 -4.39 14.36
CA THR A 44 -9.80 -5.29 15.52
C THR A 44 -9.41 -4.55 16.79
N ARG A 45 -8.35 -3.73 16.75
CA ARG A 45 -7.90 -2.94 17.91
C ARG A 45 -8.91 -1.89 18.34
N ILE A 46 -9.53 -1.19 17.39
CA ILE A 46 -10.60 -0.23 17.70
C ILE A 46 -11.76 -0.95 18.40
N TYR A 47 -12.18 -2.09 17.88
CA TYR A 47 -13.25 -2.90 18.46
C TYR A 47 -12.91 -3.41 19.86
N CYS A 48 -11.68 -3.86 20.07
CA CYS A 48 -11.20 -4.41 21.35
C CYS A 48 -10.66 -3.35 22.34
N HIS A 49 -10.81 -2.06 22.05
CA HIS A 49 -10.23 -0.95 22.84
C HIS A 49 -8.72 -1.08 23.12
N GLN A 50 -7.98 -1.61 22.16
CA GLN A 50 -6.54 -1.78 22.24
C GLN A 50 -5.80 -0.59 21.61
N PRO A 51 -4.61 -0.23 22.12
CA PRO A 51 -3.81 0.84 21.54
C PRO A 51 -3.39 0.51 20.10
N ILE A 52 -3.68 1.43 19.17
CA ILE A 52 -3.22 1.36 17.77
C ILE A 52 -1.73 1.69 17.67
N SER A 53 -1.20 2.55 18.55
CA SER A 53 0.21 2.98 18.54
C SER A 53 1.21 1.81 18.58
N ALA A 54 0.83 0.69 19.20
CA ALA A 54 1.65 -0.52 19.25
C ALA A 54 1.88 -1.17 17.87
N MET A 55 1.04 -0.89 16.86
CA MET A 55 1.25 -1.35 15.48
C MET A 55 2.37 -0.60 14.74
N PHE A 56 2.76 0.57 15.26
CA PHE A 56 3.76 1.46 14.65
C PHE A 56 5.06 1.53 15.45
N ALA A 57 5.21 0.70 16.49
CA ALA A 57 6.48 0.55 17.17
C ALA A 57 7.51 0.06 16.15
N THR A 58 8.58 0.84 15.97
CA THR A 58 9.64 0.59 14.98
C THR A 58 10.24 -0.80 15.18
N ASN A 59 10.30 -1.57 14.10
CA ASN A 59 11.25 -2.68 14.01
C ASN A 59 12.64 -2.06 13.89
N GLU A 60 13.49 -2.26 14.89
CA GLU A 60 14.95 -2.20 14.69
C GLU A 60 15.40 -3.36 13.78
#